data_AF-T1FYX8-F1
#
_entry.id   AF-T1FYX8-F1
#
_cell.length_a   1.000
_cell.length_b   1.000
_cell.length_c   1.000
_cell.angle_alpha   90.00
_cell.angle_beta   90.00
_cell.angle_gamma   90.00
#
_symmetry.space_group_name_H-M   'P 1'
#
loop_
_entity.id
_entity.type
_entity.pdbx_description
1 polymer ?
#
loop_
_entity_poly.entity_id
_entity_poly.type
_entity_poly.pdbx_seq_one_letter_code
_entity_poly.pdbx_strand_id
1 'polypeptide(L)'
;MDNYSMDGRTYRYFKGPGNPLYPFGYGLSYSKFIYKNLSTNLFVINQVYKSNITVEADVYNLGPYDSDEVTQIYIAWNDIPVSMPKLQLVAVQRNSIIFDNQPFKLSLIINVNQLKIWDETKGFYLHPG
;
A
#
# COMPACT_ATOMS: atom_id res chain seq x y z
N MET A 1 17.35 -22.23 -16.10
CA MET A 1 16.63 -20.97 -16.34
C MET A 1 15.38 -21.02 -15.50
N ASP A 2 15.45 -20.43 -14.31
CA ASP A 2 14.32 -20.46 -13.38
C ASP A 2 13.28 -19.43 -13.79
N ASN A 3 12.05 -19.87 -13.94
CA ASN A 3 10.92 -19.03 -14.32
C ASN A 3 10.47 -18.20 -13.10
N TYR A 4 10.88 -16.93 -13.05
CA TYR A 4 10.51 -15.96 -12.00
C TYR A 4 9.14 -15.30 -12.20
N SER A 5 8.35 -15.75 -13.18
CA SER A 5 7.10 -15.08 -13.56
C SER A 5 6.04 -15.08 -12.44
N MET A 6 6.17 -15.93 -11.41
CA MET A 6 5.25 -16.03 -10.26
C MET A 6 3.76 -16.13 -10.65
N ASP A 7 3.46 -16.47 -11.90
CA ASP A 7 2.12 -16.38 -12.46
C ASP A 7 1.17 -17.33 -11.73
N GLY A 8 0.08 -16.77 -11.18
CA GLY A 8 -0.90 -17.52 -10.38
C GLY A 8 -0.50 -17.81 -8.92
N ARG A 9 0.64 -17.33 -8.41
CA ARG A 9 1.10 -17.57 -7.02
C ARG A 9 1.18 -16.28 -6.20
N THR A 10 0.80 -16.34 -4.92
CA THR A 10 0.69 -15.19 -3.98
C THR A 10 -0.43 -14.19 -4.34
N TYR A 11 -0.85 -13.34 -3.39
CA TYR A 11 -1.88 -12.30 -3.64
C TYR A 11 -1.49 -11.35 -4.78
N ARG A 12 -0.20 -11.20 -5.06
CA ARG A 12 0.36 -10.29 -6.06
C ARG A 12 0.09 -10.74 -7.50
N TYR A 13 -0.03 -12.05 -7.74
CA TYR A 13 -0.13 -12.64 -9.09
C TYR A 13 -1.31 -13.60 -9.26
N PHE A 14 -2.27 -13.58 -8.32
CA PHE A 14 -3.45 -14.44 -8.38
C PHE A 14 -4.36 -14.06 -9.58
N LYS A 15 -4.55 -15.02 -10.50
CA LYS A 15 -5.41 -14.92 -11.70
C LYS A 15 -6.54 -15.98 -11.72
N GLY A 16 -6.87 -16.58 -10.57
CA GLY A 16 -7.91 -17.62 -10.49
C GLY A 16 -9.33 -17.06 -10.66
N PRO A 17 -10.31 -17.89 -11.08
CA PRO A 17 -11.71 -17.50 -11.09
C PRO A 17 -12.24 -17.33 -9.66
N GLY A 18 -12.78 -16.14 -9.36
CA GLY A 18 -13.38 -15.79 -8.06
C GLY A 18 -12.51 -14.88 -7.19
N ASN A 19 -13.15 -14.06 -6.35
CA ASN A 19 -12.48 -13.24 -5.34
C ASN A 19 -11.97 -14.14 -4.19
N PRO A 20 -10.76 -13.92 -3.64
CA PRO A 20 -10.28 -14.69 -2.50
C PRO A 20 -11.23 -14.52 -1.32
N LEU A 21 -11.58 -15.64 -0.67
CA LEU A 21 -12.47 -15.65 0.50
C LEU A 21 -11.90 -14.80 1.65
N TYR A 22 -10.57 -14.75 1.75
CA TYR A 22 -9.81 -13.87 2.66
C TYR A 22 -8.63 -13.27 1.89
N PRO A 23 -8.69 -11.97 1.52
CA PRO A 23 -7.57 -11.32 0.85
C PRO A 23 -6.38 -11.15 1.79
N PHE A 24 -5.19 -10.97 1.22
CA PHE A 24 -4.00 -10.60 1.99
C PHE A 24 -4.26 -9.28 2.73
N GLY A 25 -3.90 -9.24 4.02
CA GLY A 25 -4.17 -8.10 4.90
C GLY A 25 -5.55 -8.11 5.56
N TYR A 26 -6.40 -9.11 5.30
CA TYR A 26 -7.68 -9.26 6.00
C TYR A 26 -7.45 -9.61 7.47
N GLY A 27 -7.87 -8.70 8.36
CA GLY A 27 -7.88 -8.90 9.80
C GLY A 27 -9.22 -8.42 10.36
N LEU A 28 -9.81 -9.22 11.24
CA LEU A 28 -10.95 -8.78 12.03
C LEU A 28 -10.39 -8.00 13.23
N SER A 29 -10.95 -6.82 13.48
CA SER A 29 -10.72 -6.07 14.70
C SER A 29 -11.98 -6.12 15.56
N TYR A 30 -11.81 -6.05 16.88
CA TYR A 30 -12.92 -5.89 17.82
C TYR A 30 -13.50 -4.47 17.79
N SER A 31 -12.84 -3.55 17.07
CA SER A 31 -13.32 -2.19 16.83
C SER A 31 -13.55 -1.91 15.35
N LYS A 32 -14.26 -0.81 15.06
CA LYS A 32 -14.51 -0.31 13.70
C LYS A 32 -13.69 0.94 13.45
N PHE A 33 -12.83 0.92 12.45
CA PHE A 33 -12.02 2.07 12.06
C PHE A 33 -12.53 2.74 10.80
N ILE A 34 -12.43 4.08 10.73
CA ILE A 34 -12.70 4.86 9.52
C ILE A 34 -11.50 5.74 9.21
N TYR A 35 -11.03 5.66 7.96
CA TYR A 35 -10.02 6.54 7.40
C TYR A 35 -10.68 7.74 6.70
N LYS A 36 -10.19 8.95 6.94
CA LYS A 36 -10.63 10.19 6.29
C LYS A 36 -9.43 11.05 5.91
N ASN A 37 -9.67 12.08 5.09
CA ASN A 37 -8.70 13.12 4.76
C ASN A 37 -7.35 12.59 4.25
N LEU A 38 -7.40 11.57 3.39
CA LEU A 38 -6.21 11.02 2.77
C LEU A 38 -5.53 12.10 1.92
N SER A 39 -4.27 12.37 2.19
CA SER A 39 -3.47 13.36 1.48
C SER A 39 -2.04 12.84 1.25
N THR A 40 -1.38 13.45 0.28
CA THR A 40 0.02 13.17 -0.05
C THR A 40 0.77 14.47 -0.26
N ASN A 41 2.03 14.54 0.20
CA ASN A 41 2.87 15.73 0.03
C ASN A 41 3.39 15.91 -1.41
N LEU A 42 3.33 14.87 -2.24
CA LEU A 42 3.87 14.84 -3.59
C LEU A 42 2.86 14.25 -4.57
N PHE A 43 2.53 15.02 -5.61
CA PHE A 43 1.67 14.58 -6.71
C PHE A 43 2.47 14.24 -7.98
N VAL A 44 3.71 14.74 -8.09
CA VAL A 44 4.61 14.50 -9.23
C VAL A 44 5.99 14.15 -8.70
N ILE A 45 6.53 13.02 -9.15
CA ILE A 45 7.87 12.55 -8.78
C ILE A 45 8.77 12.73 -10.00
N ASN A 46 9.76 13.60 -9.88
CA ASN A 46 10.76 13.77 -10.93
C ASN A 46 11.97 12.87 -10.62
N GLN A 47 12.49 12.16 -11.63
CA GLN A 47 13.55 11.16 -11.48
C GLN A 47 14.84 11.70 -10.83
N VAL A 48 15.03 13.02 -10.85
CA VAL A 48 16.18 13.72 -10.28
C VAL A 48 16.08 13.89 -8.75
N TYR A 49 14.87 13.95 -8.19
CA TYR A 49 14.66 14.20 -6.77
C TYR A 49 14.27 12.91 -6.05
N LYS A 50 15.18 12.39 -5.21
CA LYS A 50 14.91 11.28 -4.27
C LYS A 50 14.04 11.77 -3.10
N SER A 51 12.89 12.36 -3.40
CA SER A 51 11.97 12.85 -2.38
C SER A 51 11.12 11.69 -1.88
N ASN A 52 10.99 11.51 -0.57
CA ASN A 52 10.04 10.53 -0.04
C ASN A 52 8.61 11.06 -0.17
N ILE A 53 7.66 10.15 -0.39
CA ILE A 53 6.24 10.47 -0.39
C ILE A 53 5.74 10.26 1.03
N THR A 54 5.18 11.31 1.63
CA THR A 54 4.46 11.23 2.88
C THR A 54 2.99 11.09 2.57
N VAL A 55 2.37 10.03 3.08
CA VAL A 55 0.94 9.78 3.02
C VAL A 55 0.37 10.04 4.40
N GLU A 56 -0.63 10.91 4.48
CA GLU A 56 -1.29 11.27 5.73
C GLU A 56 -2.77 10.95 5.66
N ALA A 57 -3.34 10.53 6.79
CA ALA A 57 -4.77 10.29 6.92
C ALA A 57 -5.22 10.42 8.37
N ASP A 58 -6.51 10.69 8.54
CA ASP A 58 -7.18 10.70 9.84
C ASP A 58 -7.83 9.35 10.08
N VAL A 59 -7.41 8.66 11.15
CA VAL A 59 -7.95 7.35 11.52
C VAL A 59 -8.82 7.50 12.77
N TYR A 60 -10.10 7.17 12.65
CA TYR A 60 -11.07 7.24 13.73
C TYR A 60 -11.36 5.84 14.26
N ASN A 61 -11.22 5.64 15.57
CA ASN A 61 -11.78 4.49 16.26
C ASN A 61 -13.25 4.77 16.60
N LEU A 62 -14.19 4.05 15.97
CA LEU A 62 -15.64 4.18 16.20
C LEU A 62 -16.24 3.04 17.01
N GLY A 63 -15.44 2.07 17.45
CA GLY A 63 -15.92 1.02 18.33
C GLY A 63 -15.80 1.41 19.80
N PRO A 64 -16.43 0.68 20.71
CA PRO A 64 -16.56 1.07 22.11
C PRO A 64 -15.29 0.89 22.96
N TYR A 65 -14.18 0.45 22.38
CA TYR A 65 -12.96 0.09 23.09
C TYR A 65 -11.70 0.59 22.37
N ASP A 66 -10.66 0.86 23.16
CA ASP A 66 -9.30 1.05 22.67
C ASP A 66 -8.85 -0.21 21.92
N SER A 67 -8.25 -0.02 20.75
CA SER A 67 -7.83 -1.14 19.92
C SER A 67 -6.61 -0.79 19.09
N ASP A 68 -5.84 -1.82 18.78
CA ASP A 68 -4.79 -1.70 17.77
C ASP A 68 -5.40 -1.79 16.37
N GLU A 69 -4.89 -0.97 15.47
CA GLU A 69 -5.19 -1.00 14.04
C GLU A 69 -3.89 -1.14 13.24
N VAL A 70 -3.92 -1.99 12.22
CA VAL A 70 -2.77 -2.22 11.32
C VAL A 70 -3.04 -1.55 9.98
N THR A 71 -2.53 -0.33 9.81
CA THR A 71 -2.65 0.38 8.54
C THR A 71 -1.66 -0.17 7.51
N GLN A 72 -2.13 -0.39 6.28
CA GLN A 72 -1.36 -0.87 5.15
C GLN A 72 -1.52 0.08 3.97
N ILE A 73 -0.42 0.43 3.30
CA ILE A 73 -0.43 1.19 2.05
C ILE A 73 -0.02 0.29 0.89
N TYR A 74 -0.84 0.31 -0.14
CA TYR A 74 -0.61 -0.39 -1.39
C TYR A 74 -0.41 0.60 -2.53
N ILE A 75 0.49 0.26 -3.46
CA ILE A 75 0.62 0.94 -4.74
C ILE A 75 0.14 0.01 -5.86
N ALA A 76 -0.42 0.64 -6.89
CA ALA A 76 -0.69 0.04 -8.18
C ALA A 76 -0.10 0.97 -9.23
N TRP A 77 0.31 0.41 -10.36
CA TRP A 77 0.75 1.19 -11.49
C TRP A 77 -0.24 1.00 -12.63
N ASN A 78 -0.61 2.11 -13.26
CA ASN A 78 -1.42 2.10 -14.47
C ASN A 78 -0.49 2.06 -15.70
N ASP A 79 -0.90 1.34 -16.75
CA ASP A 79 -0.27 1.39 -18.07
C ASP A 79 1.25 1.10 -18.11
N ILE A 80 1.68 0.01 -17.47
CA ILE A 80 3.07 -0.49 -17.57
C ILE A 80 3.22 -1.50 -18.73
N PRO A 81 4.30 -1.41 -19.54
CA PRO A 81 4.61 -2.36 -20.61
C PRO A 81 5.09 -3.76 -20.14
N VAL A 82 5.28 -3.97 -18.84
CA VAL A 82 5.79 -5.21 -18.23
C VAL A 82 4.78 -5.75 -17.22
N SER A 83 4.73 -7.08 -17.09
CA SER A 83 3.80 -7.77 -16.18
C SER A 83 4.20 -7.52 -14.72
N MET A 84 3.48 -6.62 -14.04
CA MET A 84 3.66 -6.28 -12.62
C MET A 84 2.52 -6.82 -11.73
N PRO A 85 2.76 -6.97 -10.41
CA PRO A 85 1.70 -7.20 -9.43
C PRO A 85 0.56 -6.19 -9.52
N LYS A 86 -0.69 -6.63 -9.31
CA LYS A 86 -1.85 -5.73 -9.26
C LYS A 86 -1.78 -4.74 -8.10
N LEU A 87 -1.28 -5.18 -6.95
CA LEU A 87 -1.11 -4.39 -5.74
C LEU A 87 0.21 -4.78 -5.06
N GLN A 88 1.01 -3.80 -4.69
CA GLN A 88 2.23 -4.00 -3.92
C GLN A 88 2.13 -3.27 -2.58
N LEU A 89 2.33 -4.02 -1.49
CA LEU A 89 2.42 -3.43 -0.14
C LEU A 89 3.75 -2.67 -0.03
N VAL A 90 3.69 -1.38 0.31
CA VAL A 90 4.87 -0.51 0.44
C VAL A 90 5.13 -0.03 1.86
N ALA A 91 4.08 0.08 2.67
CA ALA A 91 4.20 0.48 4.06
C ALA A 91 3.17 -0.25 4.91
N VAL A 92 3.57 -0.62 6.13
CA VAL A 92 2.68 -1.19 7.14
C VAL A 92 3.05 -0.60 8.49
N GLN A 93 2.05 -0.22 9.28
CA GLN A 93 2.25 0.29 10.63
C GLN A 93 1.09 -0.12 11.52
N ARG A 94 1.43 -0.67 12.69
CA ARG A 94 0.48 -0.96 13.76
C ARG A 94 0.45 0.21 14.74
N ASN A 95 -0.73 0.72 15.04
CA ASN A 95 -0.94 1.81 15.98
C ASN A 95 -2.02 1.43 16.99
N SER A 96 -1.80 1.78 18.26
CA SER A 96 -2.83 1.71 19.29
C SER A 96 -3.67 2.98 19.24
N ILE A 97 -4.96 2.85 18.95
CA ILE A 97 -5.87 3.98 18.78
C ILE A 97 -6.96 3.89 19.86
N ILE A 98 -6.98 4.89 20.73
CA ILE A 98 -7.96 4.98 21.82
C ILE A 98 -9.34 5.37 21.28
N PHE A 99 -10.38 4.99 22.02
CA PHE A 99 -11.74 5.42 21.75
C PHE A 99 -12.04 6.74 22.48
N ASP A 100 -11.80 7.86 21.81
CA ASP A 100 -12.00 9.21 22.36
C ASP A 100 -12.72 10.18 21.39
N ASN A 101 -13.29 9.65 20.29
CA ASN A 101 -13.87 10.41 19.19
C ASN A 101 -12.91 11.39 18.47
N GLN A 102 -11.60 11.36 18.75
CA GLN A 102 -10.61 12.15 18.05
C GLN A 102 -9.93 11.33 16.94
N PRO A 103 -9.47 11.99 15.87
CA PRO A 103 -8.68 11.32 14.86
C PRO A 103 -7.26 11.06 15.36
N PHE A 104 -6.79 9.82 15.22
CA PHE A 104 -5.37 9.54 15.19
C PHE A 104 -4.79 10.01 13.85
N LYS A 105 -3.81 10.92 13.91
CA LYS A 105 -3.10 11.42 12.73
C LYS A 105 -2.07 10.38 12.27
N LEU A 106 -2.37 9.69 11.19
CA LEU A 106 -1.46 8.76 10.55
C LEU A 106 -0.54 9.54 9.59
N SER A 107 0.76 9.25 9.65
CA SER A 107 1.74 9.73 8.68
C SER A 107 2.71 8.60 8.35
N LEU A 108 2.77 8.22 7.08
CA LEU A 108 3.56 7.10 6.58
C LEU A 108 4.47 7.57 5.43
N ILE A 109 5.73 7.15 5.48
CA ILE A 109 6.73 7.54 4.48
C ILE A 109 6.94 6.37 3.52
N ILE A 110 6.76 6.63 2.23
CA ILE A 110 7.05 5.71 1.13
C ILE A 110 8.32 6.19 0.45
N ASN A 111 9.30 5.29 0.35
CA ASN A 111 10.52 5.58 -0.38
C ASN A 111 10.28 5.40 -1.88
N VAL A 112 10.67 6.37 -2.71
CA VAL A 112 10.50 6.31 -4.17
C VAL A 112 11.21 5.12 -4.80
N ASN A 113 12.25 4.55 -4.18
CA ASN A 113 12.85 3.31 -4.68
C ASN A 113 11.87 2.12 -4.66
N GLN A 114 10.85 2.13 -3.79
CA GLN A 114 9.80 1.10 -3.75
C GLN A 114 8.82 1.20 -4.93
N LEU A 115 8.85 2.31 -5.68
CA LEU A 115 8.05 2.53 -6.89
C LEU A 115 8.76 2.09 -8.18
N LYS A 116 10.05 1.75 -8.10
CA LYS A 116 10.83 1.34 -9.28
C LYS A 116 10.33 0.01 -9.80
N ILE A 117 10.27 -0.06 -11.12
CA ILE A 117 9.92 -1.26 -11.86
C ILE A 117 11.17 -1.88 -12.47
N TRP A 118 11.17 -3.20 -12.62
CA TRP A 118 12.26 -3.94 -13.26
C TRP A 118 11.95 -4.16 -14.74
N ASP A 119 12.92 -3.84 -15.60
CA ASP A 119 12.94 -4.19 -17.03
C ASP A 119 14.27 -4.85 -17.36
N GLU A 120 14.23 -5.92 -18.16
CA GLU A 120 15.38 -6.74 -18.52
C GLU A 120 16.51 -5.96 -19.23
N THR A 121 16.16 -4.86 -19.91
CA THR A 121 17.10 -4.02 -20.66
C THR A 121 17.66 -2.84 -19.87
N LYS A 122 16.88 -2.32 -18.91
CA LYS A 122 17.20 -1.07 -18.18
C LYS A 122 17.49 -1.27 -16.69
N GLY A 123 17.22 -2.45 -16.15
CA GLY A 123 17.25 -2.70 -14.71
C GLY A 123 16.11 -1.96 -13.98
N PHE A 124 16.34 -1.55 -12.73
CA PHE A 124 15.34 -0.82 -11.93
C PHE A 124 15.21 0.65 -12.34
N TYR A 125 14.06 1.07 -12.85
CA TYR A 125 13.77 2.45 -13.22
C TYR A 125 12.37 2.90 -12.80
N LEU A 126 12.13 4.22 -12.79
CA LEU A 126 10.79 4.79 -12.56
C LEU A 126 10.06 4.91 -13.90
N HIS A 127 8.91 4.26 -14.01
CA HIS A 127 8.03 4.40 -15.17
C HIS A 127 7.18 5.66 -15.05
N PRO A 128 7.16 6.56 -16.05
CA PRO A 128 6.24 7.70 -16.06
C PRO A 128 4.78 7.25 -16.16
N GLY A 129 3.90 7.87 -15.37
CA GLY A 129 2.47 7.62 -15.33
C GLY A 129 1.76 8.52 -14.33
#